data_AF-A0A8T0BIK7-F1
#
_entry.id   AF-A0A8T0BIK7-F1
#
_cell.length_a   1.000
_cell.length_b   1.000
_cell.length_c   1.000
_cell.angle_alpha   90.00
_cell.angle_beta   90.00
_cell.angle_gamma   90.00
#
_symmetry.space_group_name_H-M   'P 1'
#
loop_
_entity.id
_entity.type
_entity.pdbx_description
1 polymer ?
#
loop_
_entity_poly.entity_id
_entity_poly.type
_entity_poly.pdbx_seq_one_letter_code
_entity_poly.pdbx_strand_id
1 'polypeptide(L)'
;MEQWGSSRWSCDKVIPLFLPQCGECEFCLSPKTNLCFKNWQKTQQGVLSDGTSRITCRGQQVYQFLGVSTFCEYTVVPEFNVAKIHRDAPLDKVCLLGCGVATGYGAALNIAKVDRGSVCAVFGLGTVGLATVMGCKAAGASRIIGVDINPQKHEISKKFGVSEFVNPDDHSKPIQEVLKEMTGGGVDYSFECVGNVTLMRAVFESCRVGWGTCVIVGWNETGTLSLSPIDILMGRTLKGTYFGGRK
;
A
#
# COMPACT_ATOMS: atom_id res chain seq x y z
N MET A 1 -0.54 8.55 -32.26
CA MET A 1 0.23 9.72 -32.71
C MET A 1 0.41 10.64 -31.52
N GLU A 2 1.49 10.43 -30.77
CA GLU A 2 2.27 11.51 -30.17
C GLU A 2 3.70 10.95 -30.10
N GLN A 3 4.62 11.69 -30.69
CA GLN A 3 5.97 11.24 -31.05
C GLN A 3 6.84 11.19 -29.80
N TRP A 4 7.23 9.99 -29.37
CA TRP A 4 8.31 9.80 -28.39
C TRP A 4 9.65 10.03 -29.08
N GLY A 5 9.88 11.30 -29.45
CA GLY A 5 11.13 11.80 -29.97
C GLY A 5 12.18 11.84 -28.87
N SER A 6 13.38 11.39 -29.22
CA SER A 6 14.61 11.30 -28.45
C SER A 6 15.17 12.65 -27.96
N SER A 7 14.37 13.44 -27.25
CA SER A 7 14.83 14.62 -26.52
C SER A 7 15.12 14.24 -25.07
N ARG A 8 16.41 14.22 -24.74
CA ARG A 8 16.95 13.84 -23.43
C ARG A 8 16.34 14.71 -22.31
N TRP A 9 15.72 14.04 -21.35
CA TRP A 9 15.27 14.56 -20.06
C TRP A 9 16.35 15.41 -19.39
N SER A 10 16.32 16.72 -19.57
CA SER A 10 17.17 17.65 -18.82
C SER A 10 16.28 18.48 -17.90
N CYS A 11 16.57 18.43 -16.59
CA CYS A 11 15.89 19.20 -15.55
C CYS A 11 14.41 18.87 -15.25
N ASP A 12 13.88 17.73 -15.73
CA ASP A 12 12.53 17.30 -15.33
C ASP A 12 12.51 16.81 -13.87
N LYS A 13 11.45 17.19 -13.14
CA LYS A 13 11.17 16.61 -11.82
C LYS A 13 10.57 15.22 -12.01
N VAL A 14 11.08 14.26 -11.24
CA VAL A 14 10.68 12.86 -11.34
C VAL A 14 10.53 12.21 -9.97
N ILE A 15 9.77 11.11 -9.92
CA ILE A 15 9.72 10.18 -8.79
C ILE A 15 10.16 8.80 -9.30
N PRO A 16 11.22 8.20 -8.74
CA PRO A 16 11.55 6.80 -8.99
C PRO A 16 10.44 5.89 -8.45
N LEU A 17 10.05 4.90 -9.24
CA LEU A 17 9.03 3.90 -8.92
C LEU A 17 9.71 2.58 -8.60
N PHE A 18 9.46 2.00 -7.43
CA PHE A 18 9.96 0.65 -7.12
C PHE A 18 9.21 -0.45 -7.89
N LEU A 19 7.93 -0.22 -8.18
CA LEU A 19 7.13 -1.05 -9.06
C LEU A 19 7.23 -0.49 -10.49
N PRO A 20 7.80 -1.22 -11.46
CA PRO A 20 7.97 -0.71 -12.81
C PRO A 20 6.65 -0.61 -13.58
N GLN A 21 6.67 0.07 -14.73
CA GLN A 21 5.55 0.16 -15.66
C GLN A 21 6.08 0.30 -17.09
N CYS A 22 6.30 -0.83 -17.77
CA CYS A 22 6.89 -0.84 -19.11
C CYS A 22 5.93 -0.49 -20.25
N GLY A 23 4.61 -0.46 -20.01
CA GLY A 23 3.61 -0.09 -21.01
C GLY A 23 3.32 -1.15 -22.09
N GLU A 24 4.11 -2.21 -22.17
CA GLU A 24 4.05 -3.21 -23.27
C GLU A 24 3.69 -4.63 -22.81
N CYS A 25 3.88 -4.99 -21.54
CA CYS A 25 3.57 -6.34 -21.05
C CYS A 25 2.08 -6.53 -20.75
N GLU A 26 1.61 -7.78 -20.70
CA GLU A 26 0.19 -8.09 -20.45
C GLU A 26 -0.36 -7.44 -19.18
N PHE A 27 0.45 -7.35 -18.12
CA PHE A 27 0.08 -6.74 -16.85
C PHE A 27 -0.06 -5.21 -16.97
N CYS A 28 0.86 -4.56 -17.70
CA CYS A 28 0.77 -3.13 -17.98
C CYS A 28 -0.45 -2.80 -18.85
N LEU A 29 -0.78 -3.66 -19.82
CA LEU A 29 -1.92 -3.48 -20.72
C LEU A 29 -3.27 -3.83 -20.06
N SER A 30 -3.28 -4.68 -19.04
CA SER A 30 -4.51 -5.12 -18.36
C SER A 30 -5.05 -4.06 -17.39
N PRO A 31 -6.33 -3.68 -17.43
CA PRO A 31 -6.90 -2.75 -16.45
C PRO A 31 -7.05 -3.36 -15.03
N LYS A 32 -6.76 -4.66 -14.86
CA LYS A 32 -7.03 -5.41 -13.62
C LYS A 32 -5.89 -5.36 -12.60
N THR A 33 -4.69 -4.95 -12.99
CA THR A 33 -3.48 -5.08 -12.16
C THR A 33 -2.44 -4.05 -12.52
N ASN A 34 -1.66 -3.56 -11.57
CA ASN A 34 -0.49 -2.71 -11.79
C ASN A 34 0.86 -3.48 -11.76
N LEU A 35 0.83 -4.80 -11.63
CA LEU A 35 2.03 -5.62 -11.40
C LEU A 35 2.87 -5.83 -12.67
N CYS A 36 3.69 -4.85 -13.03
CA CYS A 36 4.70 -5.07 -14.07
C CYS A 36 5.83 -5.97 -13.55
N PHE A 37 6.04 -7.10 -14.21
CA PHE A 37 7.17 -8.00 -13.92
C PHE A 37 8.43 -7.69 -14.72
N LYS A 38 8.47 -6.58 -15.48
CA LYS A 38 9.68 -6.17 -16.21
C LYS A 38 10.82 -6.06 -15.21
N ASN A 39 11.91 -6.77 -15.50
CA ASN A 39 13.11 -6.80 -14.68
C ASN A 39 12.98 -7.36 -13.24
N TRP A 40 11.86 -8.01 -12.88
CA TRP A 40 11.61 -8.45 -11.51
C TRP A 40 12.76 -9.29 -10.91
N GLN A 41 13.23 -10.31 -11.64
CA GLN A 41 14.31 -11.19 -11.17
C GLN A 41 15.61 -10.42 -10.87
N LYS A 42 15.98 -9.45 -11.71
CA LYS A 42 17.20 -8.65 -11.51
C LYS A 42 17.05 -7.68 -10.34
N THR A 43 15.87 -7.08 -10.18
CA THR A 43 15.57 -6.25 -9.02
C THR A 43 15.73 -7.03 -7.71
N GLN A 44 15.29 -8.30 -7.67
CA GLN A 44 15.48 -9.17 -6.50
C GLN A 44 16.95 -9.56 -6.27
N GLN A 45 17.77 -9.58 -7.31
CA GLN A 45 19.23 -9.78 -7.23
C GLN A 45 19.98 -8.49 -6.85
N GLY A 46 19.28 -7.36 -6.73
CA GLY A 46 19.88 -6.06 -6.41
C GLY A 46 20.70 -5.45 -7.55
N VAL A 47 20.33 -5.71 -8.80
CA VAL A 47 21.02 -5.21 -9.99
C VAL A 47 20.04 -4.66 -11.03
N LEU A 48 20.54 -3.88 -11.99
CA LEU A 48 19.74 -3.36 -13.10
C LEU A 48 19.50 -4.42 -14.18
N SER A 49 18.82 -4.02 -15.26
CA SER A 49 18.39 -4.91 -16.33
C SER A 49 19.52 -5.59 -17.10
N ASP A 50 20.71 -5.01 -17.09
CA ASP A 50 21.92 -5.63 -17.66
C ASP A 50 22.64 -6.58 -16.68
N GLY A 51 22.10 -6.76 -15.47
CA GLY A 51 22.70 -7.61 -14.43
C GLY A 51 23.83 -6.97 -13.64
N THR A 52 24.06 -5.67 -13.78
CA THR A 52 25.13 -4.94 -13.09
C THR A 52 24.58 -3.86 -12.16
N SER A 53 25.41 -3.37 -11.23
CA SER A 53 25.10 -2.21 -10.40
C SER A 53 25.78 -0.96 -10.95
N ARG A 54 25.18 0.22 -10.72
CA ARG A 54 25.79 1.52 -11.01
C ARG A 54 26.46 2.15 -9.78
N ILE A 55 26.43 1.46 -8.64
CA ILE A 55 26.94 1.98 -7.37
C ILE A 55 28.19 1.20 -6.98
N THR A 56 29.28 1.94 -6.76
CA THR A 56 30.51 1.42 -6.17
C THR A 56 30.89 2.26 -4.96
N CYS A 57 31.49 1.64 -3.96
CA CYS A 57 32.00 2.31 -2.77
C CYS A 57 33.34 1.68 -2.39
N ARG A 58 34.40 2.49 -2.28
CA ARG A 58 35.75 2.02 -1.92
C ARG A 58 36.24 0.87 -2.82
N GLY A 59 35.96 0.95 -4.13
CA GLY A 59 36.34 -0.07 -5.10
C GLY A 59 35.51 -1.37 -5.05
N GLN A 60 34.49 -1.45 -4.19
CA GLN A 60 33.59 -2.59 -4.11
C GLN A 60 32.23 -2.26 -4.71
N GLN A 61 31.62 -3.26 -5.35
CA GLN A 61 30.25 -3.16 -5.84
C GLN A 61 29.27 -3.03 -4.67
N VAL A 62 28.34 -2.10 -4.77
CA VAL A 62 27.19 -1.99 -3.85
C VAL A 62 25.94 -2.36 -4.63
N TYR A 63 25.12 -3.26 -4.09
CA TYR A 63 23.86 -3.65 -4.74
C TYR A 63 22.84 -2.51 -4.73
N GLN A 64 22.01 -2.48 -5.75
CA GLN A 64 20.84 -1.61 -5.81
C GLN A 64 19.66 -2.22 -5.04
N PHE A 65 18.77 -1.36 -4.55
CA PHE A 65 17.59 -1.78 -3.81
C PHE A 65 16.34 -1.34 -4.56
N LEU A 66 15.46 -2.31 -4.83
CA LEU A 66 14.17 -2.14 -5.52
C LEU A 66 14.25 -1.37 -6.85
N GLY A 67 15.40 -1.45 -7.54
CA GLY A 67 15.63 -0.76 -8.81
C GLY A 67 15.68 0.77 -8.72
N VAL A 68 15.71 1.35 -7.52
CA VAL A 68 15.69 2.80 -7.30
C VAL A 68 16.87 3.32 -6.49
N SER A 69 17.27 2.65 -5.39
CA SER A 69 18.39 3.06 -4.52
C SER A 69 18.44 4.56 -4.20
N THR A 70 17.41 5.12 -3.59
CA THR A 70 17.29 6.59 -3.42
C THR A 70 18.16 7.19 -2.31
N PHE A 71 18.93 6.39 -1.58
CA PHE A 71 19.84 6.85 -0.52
C PHE A 71 21.24 7.17 -1.07
N CYS A 72 21.26 7.98 -2.12
CA CYS A 72 22.47 8.54 -2.74
C CYS A 72 22.12 9.88 -3.40
N GLU A 73 23.12 10.76 -3.58
CA GLU A 73 22.91 12.05 -4.25
C GLU A 73 22.51 11.89 -5.72
N TYR A 74 22.98 10.81 -6.37
CA TYR A 74 22.64 10.44 -7.74
C TYR A 74 22.39 8.95 -7.84
N THR A 75 21.28 8.56 -8.49
CA THR A 75 20.95 7.16 -8.79
C THR A 75 20.69 6.97 -10.28
N VAL A 76 20.91 5.75 -10.77
CA VAL A 76 20.58 5.34 -12.13
C VAL A 76 19.45 4.33 -12.06
N VAL A 77 18.35 4.62 -12.75
CA VAL A 77 17.15 3.79 -12.79
C VAL A 77 16.77 3.48 -14.23
N PRO A 78 16.13 2.33 -14.51
CA PRO A 78 15.53 2.07 -15.82
C PRO A 78 14.42 3.09 -16.13
N GLU A 79 14.21 3.37 -17.41
CA GLU A 79 13.17 4.30 -17.87
C GLU A 79 11.75 3.89 -17.39
N PHE A 80 11.48 2.58 -17.33
CA PHE A 80 10.20 2.06 -16.85
C PHE A 80 10.05 2.10 -15.31
N ASN A 81 11.02 2.65 -14.57
CA ASN A 81 11.00 2.86 -13.12
C ASN A 81 11.00 4.36 -12.78
N VAL A 82 10.62 5.25 -13.69
CA VAL A 82 10.56 6.69 -13.41
C VAL A 82 9.24 7.30 -13.86
N ALA A 83 8.60 8.07 -12.98
CA ALA A 83 7.44 8.88 -13.30
C ALA A 83 7.86 10.35 -13.40
N LYS A 84 7.62 10.97 -14.56
CA LYS A 84 7.68 12.44 -14.68
C LYS A 84 6.55 13.05 -13.86
N ILE A 85 6.85 14.08 -13.08
CA ILE A 85 5.87 14.80 -12.27
C ILE A 85 5.79 16.27 -12.66
N HIS A 86 4.79 16.97 -12.12
CA HIS A 86 4.61 18.39 -12.39
C HIS A 86 5.84 19.21 -11.97
N ARG A 87 6.23 20.18 -12.81
CA ARG A 87 7.42 21.03 -12.57
C ARG A 87 7.34 21.84 -11.27
N ASP A 88 6.13 22.16 -10.82
CA ASP A 88 5.90 22.94 -9.59
C ASP A 88 5.76 22.07 -8.35
N ALA A 89 5.83 20.75 -8.47
CA ALA A 89 5.69 19.85 -7.34
C ALA A 89 6.83 20.05 -6.31
N PRO A 90 6.51 20.24 -5.02
CA PRO A 90 7.51 20.35 -3.95
C PRO A 90 8.08 18.96 -3.63
N LEU A 91 9.31 18.69 -4.04
CA LEU A 91 9.95 17.37 -3.96
C LEU A 91 10.08 16.84 -2.53
N ASP A 92 10.23 17.74 -1.56
CA ASP A 92 10.27 17.48 -0.12
C ASP A 92 8.93 16.96 0.44
N LYS A 93 7.84 17.04 -0.33
CA LYS A 93 6.52 16.53 0.04
C LYS A 93 6.07 15.38 -0.85
N VAL A 94 6.19 15.54 -2.17
CA VAL A 94 5.65 14.55 -3.13
C VAL A 94 6.46 13.27 -3.20
N CYS A 95 7.67 13.24 -2.63
CA CYS A 95 8.48 12.01 -2.51
C CYS A 95 7.72 10.86 -1.83
N LEU A 96 6.78 11.16 -0.94
CA LEU A 96 5.93 10.18 -0.25
C LEU A 96 4.98 9.41 -1.19
N LEU A 97 4.70 9.96 -2.38
CA LEU A 97 3.87 9.31 -3.40
C LEU A 97 4.58 8.16 -4.09
N GLY A 98 5.91 8.06 -3.99
CA GLY A 98 6.69 6.94 -4.53
C GLY A 98 6.50 5.62 -3.77
N CYS A 99 5.86 5.63 -2.60
CA CYS A 99 5.58 4.42 -1.83
C CYS A 99 4.35 4.58 -0.90
N GLY A 100 4.59 4.81 0.39
CA GLY A 100 3.60 4.55 1.45
C GLY A 100 2.26 5.29 1.30
N VAL A 101 2.28 6.56 0.85
CA VAL A 101 1.04 7.33 0.70
C VAL A 101 0.21 6.81 -0.46
N ALA A 102 0.81 6.57 -1.62
CA ALA A 102 0.11 6.00 -2.77
C ALA A 102 -0.43 4.59 -2.47
N THR A 103 0.34 3.78 -1.73
CA THR A 103 -0.05 2.44 -1.30
C THR A 103 -1.33 2.44 -0.47
N GLY A 104 -1.36 3.19 0.64
CA GLY A 104 -2.53 3.20 1.54
C GLY A 104 -3.74 3.87 0.90
N TYR A 105 -3.53 5.04 0.29
CA TYR A 105 -4.62 5.78 -0.36
C TYR A 105 -5.26 4.98 -1.51
N GLY A 106 -4.44 4.29 -2.30
CA GLY A 106 -4.89 3.39 -3.36
C GLY A 106 -5.55 2.10 -2.83
N ALA A 107 -5.10 1.56 -1.69
CA ALA A 107 -5.74 0.40 -1.08
C ALA A 107 -7.22 0.67 -0.79
N ALA A 108 -7.55 1.83 -0.23
CA ALA A 108 -8.93 2.23 0.02
C ALA A 108 -9.72 2.49 -1.28
N LEU A 109 -9.20 3.34 -2.17
CA LEU A 109 -9.96 3.81 -3.33
C LEU A 109 -10.00 2.84 -4.51
N ASN A 110 -8.86 2.20 -4.81
CA ASN A 110 -8.74 1.38 -6.02
C ASN A 110 -9.09 -0.09 -5.76
N ILE A 111 -8.71 -0.62 -4.58
CA ILE A 111 -8.76 -2.06 -4.28
C ILE A 111 -10.00 -2.44 -3.49
N ALA A 112 -10.17 -1.83 -2.32
CA ALA A 112 -11.40 -1.96 -1.53
C ALA A 112 -12.57 -1.34 -2.28
N LYS A 113 -12.34 -0.20 -2.96
CA LYS A 113 -13.38 0.63 -3.57
C LYS A 113 -14.41 1.01 -2.51
N VAL A 114 -13.91 1.55 -1.40
CA VAL A 114 -14.74 1.99 -0.27
C VAL A 114 -15.89 2.84 -0.80
N ASP A 115 -17.11 2.50 -0.41
CA ASP A 115 -18.30 3.24 -0.77
C ASP A 115 -18.72 4.22 0.33
N ARG A 116 -19.52 5.21 -0.07
CA ARG A 116 -19.97 6.29 0.80
C ARG A 116 -20.91 5.76 1.87
N GLY A 117 -20.66 6.12 3.11
CA GLY A 117 -21.48 5.72 4.27
C GLY A 117 -21.00 4.44 4.96
N SER A 118 -20.04 3.72 4.36
CA SER A 118 -19.46 2.50 4.92
C SER A 118 -18.70 2.72 6.23
N VAL A 119 -18.53 1.64 7.00
CA VAL A 119 -17.71 1.57 8.20
C VAL A 119 -16.38 0.88 7.86
N CYS A 120 -15.27 1.56 8.14
CA CYS A 120 -13.91 1.06 7.87
C CYS A 120 -13.13 0.80 9.17
N ALA A 121 -12.31 -0.24 9.21
CA ALA A 121 -11.26 -0.43 10.21
C ALA A 121 -9.86 -0.47 9.57
N VAL A 122 -8.91 0.30 10.11
CA VAL A 122 -7.52 0.34 9.63
C VAL A 122 -6.59 -0.08 10.75
N PHE A 123 -5.92 -1.22 10.57
CA PHE A 123 -5.00 -1.79 11.54
C PHE A 123 -3.56 -1.40 11.21
N GLY A 124 -2.90 -0.72 12.16
CA GLY A 124 -1.57 -0.14 12.01
C GLY A 124 -1.63 1.29 11.48
N LEU A 125 -1.41 2.27 12.35
CA LEU A 125 -1.49 3.71 12.05
C LEU A 125 -0.12 4.33 11.73
N GLY A 126 0.71 3.62 10.96
CA GLY A 126 1.90 4.17 10.33
C GLY A 126 1.58 4.95 9.04
N THR A 127 2.58 5.30 8.24
CA THR A 127 2.40 6.07 6.99
C THR A 127 1.35 5.47 6.06
N VAL A 128 1.42 4.15 5.84
CA VAL A 128 0.47 3.43 4.96
C VAL A 128 -0.94 3.47 5.55
N GLY A 129 -1.12 3.12 6.82
CA GLY A 129 -2.44 3.12 7.46
C GLY A 129 -3.07 4.51 7.52
N LEU A 130 -2.31 5.55 7.86
CA LEU A 130 -2.81 6.93 7.83
C LEU A 130 -3.21 7.36 6.41
N ALA A 131 -2.49 6.91 5.38
CA ALA A 131 -2.90 7.13 3.99
C ALA A 131 -4.15 6.33 3.59
N THR A 132 -4.32 5.12 4.11
CA THR A 132 -5.56 4.34 3.97
C THR A 132 -6.74 5.07 4.62
N VAL A 133 -6.56 5.61 5.83
CA VAL A 133 -7.58 6.44 6.51
C VAL A 133 -7.96 7.65 5.64
N MET A 134 -6.99 8.36 5.06
CA MET A 134 -7.27 9.46 4.12
C MET A 134 -8.07 8.98 2.92
N GLY A 135 -7.76 7.80 2.36
CA GLY A 135 -8.50 7.20 1.25
C GLY A 135 -9.94 6.85 1.63
N CYS A 136 -10.16 6.23 2.79
CA CYS A 136 -11.51 5.94 3.31
C CYS A 136 -12.32 7.22 3.52
N LYS A 137 -11.70 8.27 4.08
CA LYS A 137 -12.34 9.57 4.27
C LYS A 137 -12.69 10.22 2.92
N ALA A 138 -11.79 10.16 1.95
CA ALA A 138 -12.04 10.69 0.60
C ALA A 138 -13.17 9.94 -0.13
N ALA A 139 -13.32 8.63 0.12
CA ALA A 139 -14.45 7.84 -0.36
C ALA A 139 -15.79 8.16 0.33
N GLY A 140 -15.76 8.86 1.46
CA GLY A 140 -16.95 9.23 2.22
C GLY A 140 -17.44 8.15 3.19
N ALA A 141 -16.53 7.31 3.73
CA ALA A 141 -16.86 6.42 4.84
C ALA A 141 -17.47 7.21 6.01
N SER A 142 -18.52 6.67 6.65
CA SER A 142 -19.20 7.36 7.76
C SER A 142 -18.46 7.21 9.08
N ARG A 143 -17.74 6.09 9.25
CA ARG A 143 -16.96 5.75 10.44
C ARG A 143 -15.62 5.13 10.02
N ILE A 144 -14.53 5.60 10.60
CA ILE A 144 -13.18 5.07 10.36
C ILE A 144 -12.54 4.76 11.71
N ILE A 145 -12.45 3.47 12.03
CA ILE A 145 -11.89 2.96 13.27
C ILE A 145 -10.39 2.70 13.06
N GLY A 146 -9.54 3.44 13.75
CA GLY A 146 -8.10 3.23 13.75
C GLY A 146 -7.69 2.27 14.85
N VAL A 147 -6.94 1.22 14.51
CA VAL A 147 -6.49 0.20 15.47
C VAL A 147 -4.98 0.18 15.55
N ASP A 148 -4.41 0.48 16.71
CA ASP A 148 -2.97 0.43 16.96
C ASP A 148 -2.68 0.21 18.45
N ILE A 149 -1.62 -0.54 18.76
CA ILE A 149 -1.18 -0.77 20.16
C ILE A 149 -0.50 0.46 20.77
N ASN A 150 -0.01 1.39 19.95
CA ASN A 150 0.64 2.60 20.46
C ASN A 150 -0.40 3.72 20.65
N PRO A 151 -0.78 4.06 21.90
CA PRO A 151 -1.78 5.09 22.16
C PRO A 151 -1.33 6.49 21.72
N GLN A 152 -0.02 6.73 21.57
CA GLN A 152 0.50 8.02 21.10
C GLN A 152 0.09 8.32 19.65
N LYS A 153 -0.32 7.32 18.87
CA LYS A 153 -0.82 7.50 17.50
C LYS A 153 -2.26 8.00 17.43
N HIS A 154 -3.01 7.95 18.54
CA HIS A 154 -4.42 8.35 18.57
C HIS A 154 -4.60 9.81 18.13
N GLU A 155 -3.93 10.76 18.77
CA GLU A 155 -4.13 12.18 18.49
C GLU A 155 -3.75 12.59 17.07
N ILE A 156 -2.65 12.04 16.55
CA ILE A 156 -2.24 12.34 15.17
C ILE A 156 -3.23 11.73 14.17
N SER A 157 -3.75 10.53 14.43
CA SER A 157 -4.66 9.82 13.51
C SER A 157 -5.99 10.54 13.28
N LYS A 158 -6.51 11.27 14.28
CA LYS A 158 -7.71 12.11 14.16
C LYS A 158 -7.57 13.13 13.04
N LYS A 159 -6.38 13.73 12.88
CA LYS A 159 -6.09 14.71 11.83
C LYS A 159 -6.22 14.12 10.42
N PHE A 160 -5.99 12.81 10.27
CA PHE A 160 -6.09 12.11 8.99
C PHE A 160 -7.50 11.58 8.71
N GLY A 161 -8.37 11.49 9.72
CA GLY A 161 -9.77 11.10 9.54
C GLY A 161 -10.25 9.96 10.42
N VAL A 162 -9.44 9.44 11.35
CA VAL A 162 -9.91 8.44 12.32
C VAL A 162 -10.99 9.07 13.20
N SER A 163 -12.16 8.42 13.25
CA SER A 163 -13.30 8.84 14.09
C SER A 163 -13.27 8.18 15.46
N GLU A 164 -12.79 6.94 15.53
CA GLU A 164 -12.73 6.12 16.75
C GLU A 164 -11.36 5.42 16.79
N PHE A 165 -10.69 5.44 17.92
CA PHE A 165 -9.40 4.74 18.10
C PHE A 165 -9.59 3.57 19.06
N VAL A 166 -9.01 2.42 18.72
CA VAL A 166 -9.05 1.22 19.54
C VAL A 166 -7.64 0.69 19.73
N ASN A 167 -7.22 0.60 20.99
CA ASN A 167 -6.01 -0.13 21.37
C ASN A 167 -6.40 -1.54 21.79
N PRO A 168 -5.95 -2.60 21.09
CA PRO A 168 -6.24 -3.99 21.47
C PRO A 168 -5.86 -4.32 22.92
N ASP A 169 -4.83 -3.69 23.48
CA ASP A 169 -4.35 -3.97 24.84
C ASP A 169 -5.30 -3.46 25.93
N ASP A 170 -6.26 -2.58 25.58
CA ASP A 170 -7.28 -2.06 26.50
C ASP A 170 -8.51 -3.01 26.60
N HIS A 171 -8.47 -4.16 25.90
CA HIS A 171 -9.57 -5.11 25.84
C HIS A 171 -9.15 -6.54 26.23
N SER A 172 -10.03 -7.24 26.95
CA SER A 172 -9.84 -8.65 27.29
C SER A 172 -10.29 -9.61 26.18
N LYS A 173 -11.11 -9.14 25.23
CA LYS A 173 -11.61 -9.91 24.09
C LYS A 173 -10.68 -9.75 22.88
N PRO A 174 -10.64 -10.74 21.96
CA PRO A 174 -10.00 -10.58 20.66
C PRO A 174 -10.52 -9.34 19.92
N ILE A 175 -9.61 -8.56 19.32
CA ILE A 175 -9.94 -7.28 18.69
C ILE A 175 -11.04 -7.38 17.61
N GLN A 176 -11.11 -8.49 16.88
CA GLN A 176 -12.15 -8.71 15.88
C GLN A 176 -13.55 -8.86 16.49
N GLU A 177 -13.67 -9.35 17.73
CA GLU A 177 -14.94 -9.41 18.46
C GLU A 177 -15.34 -8.04 18.98
N VAL A 178 -14.38 -7.28 19.54
CA VAL A 178 -14.59 -5.89 19.96
C VAL A 178 -15.15 -5.06 18.80
N LEU A 179 -14.53 -5.14 17.62
CA LEU A 179 -15.01 -4.41 16.45
C LEU A 179 -16.40 -4.87 15.98
N LYS A 180 -16.70 -6.19 16.02
CA LYS A 180 -18.04 -6.69 15.69
C LYS A 180 -19.10 -6.12 16.62
N GLU A 181 -18.80 -6.04 17.91
CA GLU A 181 -19.70 -5.46 18.91
C GLU A 181 -19.91 -3.96 18.67
N MET A 182 -18.83 -3.21 18.39
CA MET A 182 -18.87 -1.76 18.12
C MET A 182 -19.63 -1.37 16.84
N THR A 183 -19.78 -2.29 15.89
CA THR A 183 -20.35 -1.99 14.56
C THR A 183 -21.60 -2.79 14.23
N GLY A 184 -22.12 -3.60 15.16
CA GLY A 184 -23.32 -4.41 14.90
C GLY A 184 -23.08 -5.51 13.85
N GLY A 185 -21.95 -6.20 13.95
CA GLY A 185 -21.65 -7.41 13.18
C GLY A 185 -20.38 -7.38 12.31
N GLY A 186 -19.54 -6.35 12.45
CA GLY A 186 -18.27 -6.21 11.73
C GLY A 186 -18.25 -4.99 10.81
N VAL A 187 -17.07 -4.64 10.29
CA VAL A 187 -16.87 -3.51 9.38
C VAL A 187 -17.15 -3.88 7.93
N ASP A 188 -17.53 -2.91 7.10
CA ASP A 188 -17.69 -3.13 5.65
C ASP A 188 -16.32 -3.33 4.98
N TYR A 189 -15.31 -2.59 5.44
CA TYR A 189 -13.94 -2.68 4.96
C TYR A 189 -12.93 -2.76 6.10
N SER A 190 -12.01 -3.71 6.03
CA SER A 190 -10.87 -3.78 6.93
C SER A 190 -9.54 -3.76 6.17
N PHE A 191 -8.53 -3.11 6.75
CA PHE A 191 -7.23 -2.94 6.13
C PHE A 191 -6.12 -3.37 7.09
N GLU A 192 -5.30 -4.35 6.68
CA GLU A 192 -4.10 -4.75 7.41
C GLU A 192 -2.92 -3.96 6.86
N CYS A 193 -2.35 -3.05 7.67
CA CYS A 193 -1.27 -2.15 7.26
C CYS A 193 0.01 -2.34 8.12
N VAL A 194 0.17 -3.50 8.78
CA VAL A 194 1.33 -3.82 9.65
C VAL A 194 2.27 -4.82 8.99
N GLY A 195 1.73 -5.83 8.29
CA GLY A 195 2.48 -6.97 7.78
C GLY A 195 2.58 -8.11 8.79
N ASN A 196 1.66 -8.20 9.77
CA ASN A 196 1.69 -9.26 10.77
C ASN A 196 0.72 -10.39 10.41
N VAL A 197 1.24 -11.59 10.10
CA VAL A 197 0.42 -12.73 9.65
C VAL A 197 -0.64 -13.17 10.67
N THR A 198 -0.34 -13.08 11.96
CA THR A 198 -1.29 -13.39 13.04
C THR A 198 -2.43 -12.37 13.07
N LEU A 199 -2.11 -11.09 12.83
CA LEU A 199 -3.09 -10.00 12.77
C LEU A 199 -4.00 -10.13 11.54
N MET A 200 -3.47 -10.54 10.38
CA MET A 200 -4.24 -10.66 9.11
C MET A 200 -5.54 -11.46 9.27
N ARG A 201 -5.54 -12.52 10.07
CA ARG A 201 -6.74 -13.30 10.37
C ARG A 201 -7.78 -12.48 11.15
N ALA A 202 -7.37 -11.79 12.21
CA ALA A 202 -8.27 -10.94 12.99
C ALA A 202 -8.84 -9.79 12.14
N VAL A 203 -8.02 -9.20 11.26
CA VAL A 203 -8.48 -8.16 10.32
C VAL A 203 -9.55 -8.71 9.37
N PHE A 204 -9.34 -9.91 8.81
CA PHE A 204 -10.34 -10.57 7.97
C PHE A 204 -11.61 -10.93 8.74
N GLU A 205 -11.48 -11.48 9.94
CA GLU A 205 -12.63 -11.86 10.78
C GLU A 205 -13.41 -10.64 11.30
N SER A 206 -12.79 -9.45 11.39
CA SER A 206 -13.46 -8.21 11.79
C SER A 206 -14.45 -7.68 10.75
N CYS A 207 -14.34 -8.14 9.49
CA CYS A 207 -15.28 -7.80 8.44
C CYS A 207 -16.67 -8.40 8.69
N ARG A 208 -17.68 -7.69 8.18
CA ARG A 208 -19.07 -8.14 8.18
C ARG A 208 -19.23 -9.41 7.36
N VAL A 209 -20.00 -10.36 7.89
CA VAL A 209 -20.43 -11.56 7.14
C VAL A 209 -21.32 -11.09 5.98
N GLY A 210 -21.20 -11.73 4.82
CA GLY A 210 -22.03 -11.47 3.63
C GLY A 210 -21.36 -10.60 2.56
N TRP A 211 -20.71 -9.50 2.94
CA TRP A 211 -20.12 -8.56 1.97
C TRP A 211 -18.79 -7.90 2.39
N GLY A 212 -18.37 -8.08 3.64
CA GLY A 212 -17.22 -7.36 4.15
C GLY A 212 -15.93 -7.69 3.37
N THR A 213 -15.15 -6.66 3.06
CA THR A 213 -13.92 -6.78 2.26
C THR A 213 -12.69 -6.46 3.11
N CYS A 214 -11.81 -7.43 3.28
CA CYS A 214 -10.50 -7.26 3.90
C CYS A 214 -9.43 -7.03 2.82
N VAL A 215 -8.58 -6.03 3.00
CA VAL A 215 -7.44 -5.76 2.14
C VAL A 215 -6.13 -5.87 2.93
N ILE A 216 -5.27 -6.80 2.52
CA ILE A 216 -3.91 -6.90 3.02
C ILE A 216 -3.01 -5.92 2.26
N VAL A 217 -2.40 -5.01 3.00
CA VAL A 217 -1.54 -3.93 2.48
C VAL A 217 -0.13 -4.03 3.07
N GLY A 218 -0.02 -4.47 4.33
CA GLY A 218 1.25 -4.70 5.00
C GLY A 218 2.10 -5.74 4.27
N TRP A 219 3.38 -5.44 4.09
CA TRP A 219 4.32 -6.34 3.42
C TRP A 219 4.73 -7.48 4.35
N ASN A 220 4.55 -8.73 3.91
CA ASN A 220 5.09 -9.92 4.56
C ASN A 220 5.31 -11.03 3.52
N GLU A 221 6.47 -11.67 3.56
CA GLU A 221 6.87 -12.77 2.66
C GLU A 221 6.92 -14.13 3.37
N THR A 222 6.59 -14.17 4.66
CA THR A 222 6.83 -15.32 5.55
C THR A 222 5.59 -15.68 6.36
N GLY A 223 5.52 -16.96 6.76
CA GLY A 223 4.40 -17.49 7.55
C GLY A 223 3.19 -17.89 6.69
N THR A 224 2.14 -18.37 7.36
CA THR A 224 0.93 -18.89 6.71
C THR A 224 -0.30 -18.16 7.23
N LEU A 225 -1.10 -17.61 6.31
CA LEU A 225 -2.43 -17.07 6.61
C LEU A 225 -3.46 -18.21 6.59
N SER A 226 -3.97 -18.58 7.76
CA SER A 226 -4.99 -19.61 7.91
C SER A 226 -6.36 -18.99 8.17
N LEU A 227 -7.35 -19.32 7.33
CA LEU A 227 -8.72 -18.81 7.40
C LEU A 227 -9.72 -19.98 7.44
N SER A 228 -10.85 -19.79 8.10
CA SER A 228 -11.93 -20.78 8.06
C SER A 228 -12.65 -20.70 6.70
N PRO A 229 -12.84 -21.81 5.97
CA PRO A 229 -13.55 -21.80 4.70
C PRO A 229 -14.96 -21.22 4.79
N ILE A 230 -15.63 -21.41 5.93
CA ILE A 230 -16.98 -20.87 6.15
C ILE A 230 -17.01 -19.34 6.11
N ASP A 231 -15.94 -18.66 6.53
CA ASP A 231 -15.91 -17.20 6.53
C ASP A 231 -15.92 -16.62 5.10
N ILE A 232 -15.27 -17.33 4.15
CA ILE A 232 -15.28 -16.99 2.73
C ILE A 232 -16.60 -17.41 2.09
N LEU A 233 -17.06 -18.65 2.37
CA LEU A 233 -18.32 -19.17 1.85
C LEU A 233 -19.51 -18.27 2.22
N MET A 234 -19.48 -17.70 3.42
CA MET A 234 -20.50 -16.78 3.92
C MET A 234 -20.31 -15.33 3.44
N GLY A 235 -19.52 -15.11 2.37
CA GLY A 235 -19.54 -13.86 1.60
C GLY A 235 -18.47 -12.82 1.96
N ARG A 236 -17.53 -13.10 2.88
CA ARG A 236 -16.38 -12.21 3.05
C ARG A 236 -15.45 -12.29 1.85
N THR A 237 -14.87 -11.15 1.49
CA THR A 237 -13.86 -11.07 0.43
C THR A 237 -12.50 -10.74 1.02
N LEU A 238 -11.47 -11.50 0.65
CA LEU A 238 -10.08 -11.17 0.94
C LEU A 238 -9.38 -10.71 -0.34
N LYS A 239 -8.72 -9.55 -0.29
CA LYS A 239 -7.88 -9.01 -1.36
C LYS A 239 -6.50 -8.68 -0.81
N GLY A 240 -5.52 -8.66 -1.70
CA GLY A 240 -4.22 -8.05 -1.46
C GLY A 240 -4.00 -6.87 -2.39
N THR A 241 -3.00 -6.05 -2.09
CA THR A 241 -2.55 -5.01 -3.01
C THR A 241 -1.05 -4.79 -2.95
N TYR A 242 -0.49 -4.36 -4.07
CA TYR A 242 0.87 -3.87 -4.15
C TYR A 242 0.84 -2.45 -4.73
N PHE A 243 1.51 -1.51 -4.07
CA PHE A 243 1.49 -0.08 -4.42
C PHE A 243 0.08 0.50 -4.59
N GLY A 244 -0.90 0.00 -3.83
CA GLY A 244 -2.28 0.51 -3.82
C GLY A 244 -3.01 0.36 -5.16
N GLY A 245 -2.57 -0.55 -6.02
CA GLY A 245 -3.15 -0.74 -7.36
C GLY A 245 -2.94 0.46 -8.30
N ARG A 246 -1.98 1.35 -8.01
CA ARG A 246 -1.67 2.51 -8.85
C ARG A 246 -0.86 2.11 -10.09
N LYS A 247 -1.28 2.67 -11.21
CA LYS A 247 -0.60 2.76 -12.51
C LYS A 247 -0.42 4.22 -12.87
#